data_AF-A0A925XAP1-F1
#
_entry.id   AF-A0A925XAP1-F1
#
_cell.length_a   1.000
_cell.length_b   1.000
_cell.length_c   1.000
_cell.angle_alpha   90.00
_cell.angle_beta   90.00
_cell.angle_gamma   90.00
#
_symmetry.space_group_name_H-M   'P 1'
#
loop_
_entity.id
_entity.type
_entity.pdbx_description
1 polymer ?
#
loop_
_entity_poly.entity_id
_entity_poly.type
_entity_poly.pdbx_seq_one_letter_code
_entity_poly.pdbx_strand_id
1 'polypeptide(L)'
;MSENQNNNRKKLIPKAPKPNANNYQVWLIAGLLMLIFVVTWFSGKSSVEPTSEARFFQMLSKGEVARVVFLQGENVVEFYLKSEIVNKNSNSNDPARPSFSINQGKPHYNFRIIDAKTFQERFEASQK
;
A
#
# COMPACT_ATOMS: atom_id res chain seq x y z
N MET A 1 39.51 -76.82 -4.79
CA MET A 1 39.60 -75.50 -4.14
C MET A 1 38.55 -74.59 -4.77
N SER A 2 37.62 -74.09 -3.97
CA SER A 2 36.52 -73.23 -4.41
C SER A 2 36.83 -71.78 -4.05
N GLU A 3 36.85 -70.87 -5.03
CA GLU A 3 36.83 -69.42 -4.78
C GLU A 3 35.46 -68.89 -5.21
N ASN A 4 34.60 -68.66 -4.22
CA ASN A 4 33.27 -68.08 -4.38
C ASN A 4 33.39 -66.56 -4.35
N GLN A 5 33.26 -65.91 -5.51
CA GLN A 5 33.27 -64.47 -5.67
C GLN A 5 32.00 -63.85 -5.07
N ASN A 6 32.07 -63.39 -3.83
CA ASN A 6 31.01 -62.66 -3.16
C ASN A 6 30.95 -61.20 -3.67
N ASN A 7 30.11 -60.96 -4.66
CA ASN A 7 29.86 -59.64 -5.25
C ASN A 7 28.63 -58.94 -4.62
N ASN A 8 28.73 -58.59 -3.34
CA ASN A 8 27.73 -57.74 -2.66
C ASN A 8 27.80 -56.26 -3.12
N ARG A 9 27.43 -55.96 -4.37
CA ARG A 9 27.18 -54.56 -4.78
C ARG A 9 25.81 -54.13 -4.27
N LYS A 10 25.76 -53.54 -3.08
CA LYS A 10 24.58 -52.80 -2.60
C LYS A 10 24.29 -51.66 -3.58
N LYS A 11 23.22 -51.79 -4.36
CA LYS A 11 22.70 -50.70 -5.22
C LYS A 11 22.38 -49.51 -4.33
N LEU A 12 23.14 -48.43 -4.47
CA LEU A 12 22.83 -47.10 -3.92
C LEU A 12 21.69 -46.52 -4.75
N ILE A 13 20.47 -47.01 -4.52
CA ILE A 13 19.27 -46.35 -5.04
C ILE A 13 19.12 -45.08 -4.20
N PRO A 14 19.17 -43.86 -4.79
CA PRO A 14 18.90 -42.65 -4.03
C PRO A 14 17.49 -42.78 -3.48
N LYS A 15 17.38 -42.79 -2.15
CA LYS A 15 16.09 -42.78 -1.48
C LYS A 15 15.43 -41.47 -1.87
N ALA A 16 14.40 -41.54 -2.72
CA ALA A 16 13.58 -40.37 -3.03
C ALA A 16 13.20 -39.69 -1.71
N PRO A 17 13.33 -38.35 -1.60
CA PRO A 17 12.98 -37.66 -0.38
C PRO A 17 11.54 -38.04 -0.05
N LYS A 18 11.36 -38.73 1.08
CA LYS A 18 10.03 -39.06 1.58
C LYS A 18 9.28 -37.73 1.64
N PRO A 19 8.08 -37.62 1.04
CA PRO A 19 7.26 -36.44 1.25
C PRO A 19 7.02 -36.41 2.75
N ASN A 20 7.75 -35.53 3.42
CA ASN A 20 7.64 -35.22 4.81
C ASN A 20 6.18 -34.81 4.98
N ALA A 21 5.36 -35.76 5.44
CA ALA A 21 3.95 -35.63 5.80
C ALA A 21 3.78 -34.73 7.03
N ASN A 22 4.62 -33.72 7.14
CA ASN A 22 4.60 -32.74 8.18
C ASN A 22 4.06 -31.48 7.53
N ASN A 23 2.95 -30.99 8.07
CA ASN A 23 2.26 -29.77 7.62
C ASN A 23 3.13 -28.51 7.74
N TYR A 24 4.41 -28.65 8.09
CA TYR A 24 5.40 -27.59 8.18
C TYR A 24 5.54 -26.81 6.88
N GLN A 25 5.51 -27.47 5.71
CA GLN A 25 5.56 -26.75 4.43
C GLN A 25 4.32 -25.87 4.22
N VAL A 26 3.14 -26.37 4.61
CA VAL A 26 1.88 -25.62 4.55
C VAL A 26 1.89 -24.47 5.57
N TRP A 27 2.39 -24.70 6.79
CA TRP A 27 2.53 -23.66 7.82
C TRP A 27 3.55 -22.59 7.44
N LEU A 28 4.64 -22.97 6.78
CA LEU A 28 5.63 -22.04 6.27
C LEU A 28 5.05 -21.17 5.15
N ILE A 29 4.32 -21.77 4.22
CA ILE A 29 3.60 -21.04 3.16
C ILE A 29 2.52 -20.13 3.77
N ALA A 30 1.73 -20.62 4.72
CA ALA A 30 0.70 -19.83 5.40
C ALA A 30 1.31 -18.66 6.17
N GLY A 31 2.42 -18.87 6.87
CA GLY A 31 3.18 -17.82 7.55
C GLY A 31 3.73 -16.78 6.59
N LEU A 32 4.26 -17.20 5.43
CA LEU A 32 4.74 -16.29 4.39
C LEU A 32 3.60 -15.47 3.78
N LEU A 33 2.46 -16.09 3.48
CA LEU A 33 1.27 -15.39 2.99
C LEU A 33 0.76 -14.40 4.04
N MET A 34 0.69 -14.80 5.31
CA MET A 34 0.29 -13.93 6.41
C MET A 34 1.25 -12.74 6.57
N LEU A 35 2.56 -12.97 6.44
CA LEU A 35 3.57 -11.91 6.44
C LEU A 35 3.32 -10.92 5.30
N ILE A 36 3.08 -11.41 4.07
CA ILE A 36 2.76 -10.55 2.93
C ILE A 36 1.48 -9.76 3.20
N PHE A 37 0.42 -10.38 3.72
CA PHE A 37 -0.82 -9.69 4.07
C PHE A 37 -0.61 -8.60 5.12
N VAL A 38 0.13 -8.91 6.19
CA VAL A 38 0.49 -7.94 7.23
C VAL A 38 1.29 -6.80 6.61
N VAL A 39 2.39 -7.09 5.93
CA VAL A 39 3.24 -6.07 5.29
C VAL A 39 2.43 -5.24 4.30
N THR A 40 1.58 -5.84 3.49
CA THR A 40 0.76 -5.12 2.48
C THR A 40 -0.31 -4.25 3.14
N TRP A 41 -0.94 -4.72 4.23
CA TRP A 41 -1.87 -3.92 5.03
C TRP A 41 -1.17 -2.72 5.68
N PHE A 42 0.05 -2.90 6.18
CA PHE A 42 0.86 -1.84 6.78
C PHE A 42 1.56 -0.92 5.75
N SER A 43 1.91 -1.43 4.56
CA SER A 43 2.49 -0.68 3.43
C SER A 43 1.49 0.27 2.78
N GLY A 44 0.21 0.19 3.16
CA GLY A 44 -0.78 1.22 2.82
C GLY A 44 -0.49 2.60 3.43
N LYS A 45 0.51 2.75 4.30
CA LYS A 45 0.86 4.02 4.92
C LYS A 45 1.61 4.96 3.96
N SER A 46 0.96 6.10 3.70
CA SER A 46 1.52 7.41 3.36
C SER A 46 2.36 7.53 2.09
N SER A 47 1.67 7.83 0.98
CA SER A 47 2.17 8.82 0.03
C SER A 47 1.11 9.89 -0.10
N VAL A 48 0.99 10.70 0.96
CA VAL A 48 0.17 11.92 0.91
C VAL A 48 1.10 13.00 0.39
N GLU A 49 0.82 13.51 -0.81
CA GLU A 49 1.70 14.51 -1.41
C GLU A 49 1.53 15.86 -0.69
N PRO A 50 2.63 16.48 -0.20
CA PRO A 50 2.55 17.82 0.36
C PRO A 50 2.20 18.81 -0.73
N THR A 51 1.22 19.66 -0.46
CA THR A 51 0.72 20.68 -1.38
C THR A 51 0.69 22.04 -0.72
N SER A 52 0.33 23.08 -1.48
CA SER A 52 0.15 24.43 -0.96
C SER A 52 -1.33 24.74 -0.71
N GLU A 53 -1.58 25.60 0.27
CA GLU A 53 -2.93 26.12 0.56
C GLU A 53 -3.56 26.79 -0.68
N ALA A 54 -2.77 27.52 -1.48
CA ALA A 54 -3.24 28.13 -2.72
C ALA A 54 -3.75 27.10 -3.75
N ARG A 55 -3.06 25.96 -3.87
CA ARG A 55 -3.47 24.87 -4.77
C ARG A 55 -4.73 24.18 -4.27
N PHE A 56 -4.88 24.04 -2.96
CA PHE A 56 -6.12 23.57 -2.34
C PHE A 56 -7.31 24.47 -2.71
N PHE A 57 -7.20 25.79 -2.50
CA PHE A 57 -8.28 26.71 -2.85
C PHE A 57 -8.60 26.71 -4.36
N GLN A 58 -7.61 26.53 -5.22
CA GLN A 58 -7.82 26.38 -6.67
C GLN A 58 -8.60 25.09 -7.01
N MET A 59 -8.31 23.97 -6.34
CA MET A 59 -9.03 22.72 -6.53
C MET A 59 -10.44 22.77 -5.91
N LEU A 60 -10.58 23.49 -4.80
CA LEU A 60 -11.86 23.73 -4.14
C LEU A 60 -12.79 24.54 -5.03
N SER A 61 -12.30 25.63 -5.64
CA SER A 61 -13.10 26.45 -6.56
C SER A 61 -13.49 25.73 -7.86
N LYS A 62 -12.69 24.74 -8.29
CA LYS A 62 -13.03 23.85 -9.41
C LYS A 62 -14.02 22.74 -9.03
N GLY A 63 -14.39 22.61 -7.75
CA GLY A 63 -15.26 21.55 -7.27
C GLY A 63 -14.63 20.16 -7.35
N GLU A 64 -13.30 20.07 -7.35
CA GLU A 64 -12.54 18.82 -7.46
C GLU A 64 -12.34 18.14 -6.10
N VAL A 65 -12.59 18.86 -5.00
CA VAL A 65 -12.46 18.39 -3.61
C VAL A 65 -13.74 17.62 -3.20
N ALA A 66 -13.56 16.42 -2.67
CA ALA A 66 -14.64 15.55 -2.16
C ALA A 66 -14.81 15.66 -0.65
N ARG A 67 -13.70 15.76 0.10
CA ARG A 67 -13.70 15.83 1.56
C ARG A 67 -12.48 16.60 2.06
N VAL A 68 -12.66 17.35 3.14
CA VAL A 68 -11.57 18.04 3.85
C VAL A 68 -11.57 17.54 5.29
N VAL A 69 -10.39 17.21 5.82
CA VAL A 69 -10.17 16.74 7.18
C VAL A 69 -9.15 17.66 7.84
N PHE A 70 -9.49 18.13 9.03
CA PHE A 70 -8.66 19.04 9.80
C PHE A 70 -7.99 18.31 10.97
N LEU A 71 -6.65 18.30 10.99
CA LEU A 71 -5.85 17.72 12.08
C LEU A 71 -5.41 18.82 13.04
N GLN A 72 -6.24 19.10 14.05
CA GLN A 72 -6.01 20.18 15.05
C GLN A 72 -4.66 20.07 15.79
N GLY A 73 -4.15 18.85 16.00
CA GLY A 73 -2.90 18.64 16.73
C GLY A 73 -1.63 18.95 15.92
N GLU A 74 -1.71 18.93 14.60
CA GLU A 74 -0.53 19.08 13.72
C GLU A 74 -0.58 20.32 12.82
N ASN A 75 -1.67 21.11 12.89
CA ASN A 75 -1.95 22.19 11.95
C ASN A 75 -1.84 21.71 10.49
N VAL A 76 -2.33 20.50 10.24
CA VAL A 76 -2.33 19.88 8.91
C VAL A 76 -3.76 19.78 8.41
N VAL A 77 -3.96 20.19 7.16
CA VAL A 77 -5.19 19.98 6.43
C VAL A 77 -4.95 18.85 5.44
N GLU A 78 -5.77 17.81 5.53
CA GLU A 78 -5.80 16.73 4.55
C GLU A 78 -7.04 16.88 3.70
N PHE A 79 -6.90 16.71 2.38
CA PHE A 79 -8.07 16.71 1.50
C PHE A 79 -8.05 15.57 0.50
N TYR A 80 -9.27 15.18 0.16
CA TYR A 80 -9.59 14.07 -0.71
C TYR A 80 -10.15 14.66 -1.99
N LEU A 81 -9.61 14.24 -3.12
CA LEU A 81 -10.15 14.57 -4.43
C LEU A 81 -11.26 13.59 -4.81
N LYS A 82 -12.17 14.03 -5.68
CA LYS A 82 -13.13 13.13 -6.31
C LYS A 82 -12.40 12.06 -7.12
N SER A 83 -12.89 10.83 -7.07
CA SER A 83 -12.31 9.68 -7.78
C SER A 83 -12.14 9.94 -9.29
N GLU A 84 -13.07 10.69 -9.89
CA GLU A 84 -13.03 11.12 -11.30
C GLU A 84 -11.78 11.94 -11.65
N ILE A 85 -11.36 12.81 -10.74
CA ILE A 85 -10.20 13.71 -10.92
C ILE A 85 -8.90 12.95 -10.64
N VAL A 86 -8.91 12.05 -9.66
CA VAL A 86 -7.78 11.17 -9.32
C VAL A 86 -7.45 10.23 -10.48
N ASN A 87 -8.45 9.64 -11.11
CA ASN A 87 -8.19 8.76 -12.25
C ASN A 87 -7.63 9.54 -13.45
N LYS A 88 -8.10 10.78 -13.65
CA LYS A 88 -7.60 11.69 -14.70
C LYS A 88 -6.16 12.15 -14.43
N ASN A 89 -5.79 12.44 -13.19
CA ASN A 89 -4.44 12.89 -12.85
C ASN A 89 -3.43 11.73 -12.78
N SER A 90 -3.85 10.55 -12.30
CA SER A 90 -3.00 9.36 -12.17
C SER A 90 -2.66 8.74 -13.52
N ASN A 91 -3.51 8.90 -14.53
CA ASN A 91 -3.24 8.42 -15.89
C ASN A 91 -2.14 9.21 -16.61
N SER A 92 -1.57 10.26 -15.99
CA SER A 92 -0.71 11.16 -16.75
C SER A 92 0.74 10.71 -16.91
N ASN A 93 1.42 9.97 -16.03
CA ASN A 93 2.88 9.72 -16.23
C ASN A 93 3.58 8.57 -15.46
N ASP A 94 2.93 7.62 -14.78
CA ASP A 94 3.66 6.63 -13.98
C ASP A 94 3.39 5.16 -14.43
N PRO A 95 4.21 4.60 -15.35
CA PRO A 95 4.02 3.24 -15.87
C PRO A 95 4.36 2.13 -14.87
N ALA A 96 4.79 2.45 -13.64
CA ALA A 96 5.32 1.49 -12.69
C ALA A 96 4.38 1.08 -11.54
N ARG A 97 3.15 1.61 -11.47
CA ARG A 97 2.23 1.27 -10.37
C ARG A 97 1.32 0.10 -10.73
N PRO A 98 1.44 -1.08 -10.09
CA PRO A 98 0.46 -2.14 -10.28
C PRO A 98 -0.94 -1.63 -9.95
N SER A 99 -1.88 -1.88 -10.87
CA SER A 99 -3.25 -1.37 -10.89
C SER A 99 -4.12 -1.80 -9.68
N PHE A 100 -3.58 -2.55 -8.72
CA PHE A 100 -4.20 -2.86 -7.42
C PHE A 100 -4.07 -1.68 -6.44
N SER A 101 -4.55 -0.51 -6.85
CA SER A 101 -4.60 0.66 -5.99
C SER A 101 -5.87 0.65 -5.15
N ILE A 102 -5.78 0.06 -3.95
CA ILE A 102 -6.71 0.24 -2.83
C ILE A 102 -6.53 1.68 -2.28
N ASN A 103 -6.73 2.68 -3.15
CA ASN A 103 -6.62 4.10 -2.82
C ASN A 103 -8.01 4.75 -2.58
N GLN A 104 -9.08 3.95 -2.50
CA GLN A 104 -10.48 4.41 -2.37
C GLN A 104 -10.83 5.06 -1.01
N GLY A 105 -9.85 5.51 -0.23
CA GLY A 105 -10.12 6.15 1.06
C GLY A 105 -8.93 6.89 1.66
N LYS A 106 -7.93 7.28 0.86
CA LYS A 106 -6.72 7.96 1.35
C LYS A 106 -6.73 9.44 0.99
N PRO A 107 -6.19 10.32 1.85
CA PRO A 107 -6.02 11.73 1.50
C PRO A 107 -4.98 11.82 0.38
N HIS A 108 -5.32 12.53 -0.69
CA HIS A 108 -4.44 12.67 -1.84
C HIS A 108 -3.35 13.71 -1.59
N TYR A 109 -3.71 14.74 -0.84
CA TYR A 109 -2.84 15.87 -0.56
C TYR A 109 -2.97 16.30 0.89
N ASN A 110 -1.87 16.80 1.45
CA ASN A 110 -1.87 17.49 2.72
C ASN A 110 -1.13 18.81 2.60
N PHE A 111 -1.46 19.76 3.47
CA PHE A 111 -0.68 20.98 3.62
C PHE A 111 -0.69 21.44 5.05
N ARG A 112 0.39 22.11 5.46
CA ARG A 112 0.48 22.74 6.77
C ARG A 112 -0.12 24.13 6.72
N ILE A 113 -0.87 24.46 7.76
CA ILE A 113 -1.40 25.80 7.99
C ILE A 113 -0.74 26.43 9.21
N ILE A 114 -0.81 27.75 9.28
CA ILE A 114 -0.24 28.53 10.39
C ILE A 114 -1.19 28.50 11.59
N ASP A 115 -2.48 28.68 11.34
CA ASP A 115 -3.53 28.73 12.37
C ASP A 115 -4.85 28.17 11.84
N ALA A 116 -5.45 27.26 12.62
CA ALA A 116 -6.73 26.61 12.33
C ALA A 116 -7.86 27.60 12.11
N LYS A 117 -7.92 28.63 12.96
CA LYS A 117 -9.01 29.61 12.95
C LYS A 117 -8.95 30.47 11.69
N THR A 118 -7.77 31.01 11.37
CA THR A 118 -7.53 31.78 10.15
C THR A 118 -7.87 30.97 8.89
N PHE A 119 -7.51 29.69 8.85
CA PHE A 119 -7.87 28.81 7.73
C PHE A 119 -9.38 28.61 7.62
N GLN A 120 -10.06 28.35 8.74
CA GLN A 120 -11.51 28.16 8.78
C GLN A 120 -12.25 29.39 8.26
N GLU A 121 -11.88 30.59 8.69
CA GLU A 121 -12.46 31.85 8.20
C GLU A 121 -12.33 31.99 6.67
N ARG A 122 -11.14 31.68 6.12
CA ARG A 122 -10.89 31.70 4.67
C ARG A 122 -11.66 30.62 3.92
N PHE A 123 -11.79 29.44 4.51
CA PHE A 123 -12.54 28.32 3.95
C PHE A 123 -14.03 28.63 3.88
N GLU A 124 -14.62 29.17 4.94
CA GLU A 124 -16.01 29.60 4.98
C GLU A 124 -16.28 30.75 3.99
N ALA A 125 -15.36 31.71 3.88
CA ALA A 125 -15.46 32.79 2.88
C ALA A 125 -15.42 32.28 1.44
N SER A 126 -14.72 31.17 1.17
CA SER A 126 -14.61 30.58 -0.16
C SER A 126 -15.80 29.70 -0.56
N GLN A 127 -16.68 29.36 0.38
CA GLN A 127 -17.90 28.57 0.13
C GLN A 127 -19.18 29.41 0.03
N LYS A 128 -19.09 30.73 0.23
CA LYS A 128 -20.18 31.68 0.00
C LYS A 128 -20.25 32.07 -1.48
#